data_AF-G3V8S9-F1
#
_entry.id   AF-G3V8S9-F1
#
_cell.length_a   1.000
_cell.length_b   1.000
_cell.length_c   1.000
_cell.angle_alpha   90.00
_cell.angle_beta   90.00
_cell.angle_gamma   90.00
#
_symmetry.space_group_name_H-M   'P 1'
#
loop_
_entity.id
_entity.type
_entity.pdbx_description
1 polymer ?
#
loop_
_entity_poly.entity_id
_entity_poly.type
_entity_poly.pdbx_seq_one_letter_code
_entity_poly.pdbx_strand_id
1 'polypeptide(L)'
;MQPHRDVPSLWRSLSLLLLLGLGLPLAVSQTLSYREAVLRAVDDFNQQSLDTNLYRLLDLDSEPQGDEDPDTPKYVRFRVKETVCSKASQQLPEQCAFKEQGVVKQCMGTVTLNQAAESFDISCDAPGIQPFRFKKISRLAGLLRKGGEKFGEKLRKIGQKIKDFFQKLAPEIEQ
;
A
#
# COMPACT_ATOMS: atom_id res chain seq x y z
N MET A 1 -76.03 20.77 19.20
CA MET A 1 -75.32 19.85 18.27
C MET A 1 -73.85 20.24 18.21
N GLN A 2 -72.98 19.25 18.06
CA GLN A 2 -71.57 19.22 18.44
C GLN A 2 -70.66 20.30 17.79
N PRO A 3 -69.62 20.78 18.49
CA PRO A 3 -68.53 21.53 17.87
C PRO A 3 -67.67 20.55 17.06
N HIS A 4 -67.67 20.73 15.74
CA HIS A 4 -66.80 20.00 14.82
C HIS A 4 -65.35 20.39 15.12
N ARG A 5 -64.58 19.46 15.66
CA ARG A 5 -63.12 19.53 15.79
C ARG A 5 -62.53 19.35 14.39
N ASP A 6 -62.45 20.45 13.66
CA ASP A 6 -61.55 20.53 12.52
C ASP A 6 -60.13 20.52 13.10
N VAL A 7 -59.45 19.38 13.00
CA VAL A 7 -57.99 19.29 13.12
C VAL A 7 -57.44 18.94 11.73
N PRO A 8 -57.40 19.87 10.76
CA PRO A 8 -56.96 19.56 9.42
C PRO A 8 -55.52 20.03 9.22
N SER A 9 -54.74 19.20 8.54
CA SER A 9 -53.44 19.54 7.96
C SER A 9 -52.23 19.61 8.89
N LEU A 10 -52.18 20.50 9.90
CA LEU A 10 -50.91 20.82 10.59
C LEU A 10 -50.31 19.64 11.40
N TRP A 11 -51.17 18.82 12.01
CA TRP A 11 -50.70 17.65 12.76
C TRP A 11 -50.15 16.54 11.84
N ARG A 12 -50.72 16.41 10.63
CA ARG A 12 -50.26 15.44 9.63
C ARG A 12 -48.91 15.84 9.04
N SER A 13 -48.71 17.12 8.72
CA SER A 13 -47.42 17.61 8.20
C SER A 13 -46.31 17.46 9.25
N LEU A 14 -46.58 17.77 10.51
CA LEU A 14 -45.61 17.59 11.59
C LEU A 14 -45.24 16.12 11.80
N SER A 15 -46.22 15.21 11.72
CA SER A 15 -45.98 13.77 11.84
C SER A 15 -45.11 13.24 10.69
N LEU A 16 -45.34 13.72 9.47
CA LEU A 16 -44.54 13.34 8.30
C LEU A 16 -43.10 13.86 8.38
N LEU A 17 -42.90 15.09 8.86
CA LEU A 17 -41.56 15.65 9.12
C LEU A 17 -40.81 14.86 10.20
N LEU A 18 -41.50 14.45 11.28
CA LEU A 18 -40.90 13.65 12.35
C LEU A 18 -40.48 12.25 11.84
N LEU A 19 -41.31 11.63 11.00
CA LEU A 19 -41.00 10.36 10.33
C LEU A 19 -39.82 10.50 9.35
N LEU A 20 -39.73 11.60 8.61
CA LEU A 20 -38.60 11.87 7.71
C LEU A 20 -37.28 12.15 8.47
N GLY A 21 -37.35 12.73 9.67
CA GLY A 21 -36.17 13.16 10.43
C GLY A 21 -35.41 12.05 11.16
N LEU A 22 -36.00 10.86 11.36
CA LEU A 22 -35.40 9.84 12.24
C LEU A 22 -34.34 8.93 11.57
N GLY A 23 -34.02 9.14 10.30
CA GLY A 23 -33.25 8.17 9.51
C GLY A 23 -31.87 8.60 9.01
N LEU A 24 -31.36 9.79 9.35
CA LEU A 24 -29.99 10.16 8.98
C LEU A 24 -29.04 9.68 10.08
N PRO A 25 -28.38 8.51 9.96
CA PRO A 25 -27.22 8.25 10.79
C PRO A 25 -26.26 9.40 10.53
N LEU A 26 -26.04 10.22 11.55
CA LEU A 26 -24.97 11.20 11.52
C LEU A 26 -23.71 10.37 11.25
N ALA A 27 -23.14 10.50 10.06
CA ALA A 27 -21.93 9.78 9.68
C ALA A 27 -20.79 10.39 10.49
N VAL A 28 -20.66 9.94 11.73
CA VAL A 28 -19.51 10.27 12.56
C VAL A 28 -18.35 9.51 11.94
N SER A 29 -17.55 10.21 11.13
CA SER A 29 -16.25 9.73 10.69
C SER A 29 -15.44 9.45 11.96
N GLN A 30 -15.28 8.18 12.26
CA GLN A 30 -14.43 7.77 13.37
C GLN A 30 -12.98 7.92 12.92
N THR A 31 -12.18 8.62 13.71
CA THR A 31 -10.73 8.70 13.54
C THR A 31 -10.09 7.49 14.23
N LEU A 32 -9.24 6.76 13.51
CA LEU A 32 -8.33 5.80 14.11
C LEU A 32 -7.15 6.50 14.75
N SER A 33 -6.62 5.90 15.80
CA SER A 33 -5.25 6.19 16.19
C SER A 33 -4.27 5.69 15.11
N TYR A 34 -3.09 6.32 15.05
CA TYR A 34 -1.98 5.89 14.21
C TYR A 34 -1.66 4.40 14.36
N ARG A 35 -1.68 3.89 15.61
CA ARG A 35 -1.43 2.47 15.88
C ARG A 35 -2.54 1.57 15.33
N GLU A 36 -3.81 1.95 15.46
CA GLU A 36 -4.93 1.17 14.92
C GLU A 36 -4.92 1.14 13.39
N ALA A 37 -4.55 2.24 12.73
CA ALA A 37 -4.38 2.29 11.28
C ALA A 37 -3.27 1.32 10.82
N VAL A 38 -2.14 1.28 11.54
CA VAL A 38 -1.05 0.32 11.28
C VAL A 38 -1.49 -1.13 11.54
N LEU A 39 -2.23 -1.41 12.60
CA LEU A 39 -2.74 -2.76 12.86
C LEU A 39 -3.67 -3.23 11.74
N ARG A 40 -4.50 -2.35 11.20
CA ARG A 40 -5.31 -2.66 10.02
C ARG A 40 -4.48 -2.97 8.78
N ALA A 41 -3.40 -2.21 8.56
CA ALA A 41 -2.44 -2.52 7.50
C ALA A 41 -1.75 -3.87 7.70
N VAL A 42 -1.49 -4.27 8.95
CA VAL A 42 -0.96 -5.62 9.27
C VAL A 42 -2.00 -6.71 8.95
N ASP A 43 -3.27 -6.48 9.25
CA ASP A 43 -4.35 -7.42 8.90
C ASP A 43 -4.47 -7.58 7.38
N ASP A 44 -4.46 -6.49 6.63
CA ASP A 44 -4.48 -6.48 5.17
C ASP A 44 -3.25 -7.21 4.58
N PHE A 45 -2.04 -6.93 5.09
CA PHE A 45 -0.83 -7.67 4.73
C PHE A 45 -1.00 -9.18 4.95
N ASN A 46 -1.55 -9.59 6.10
CA ASN A 46 -1.79 -11.01 6.38
C ASN A 46 -2.82 -11.62 5.44
N GLN A 47 -3.84 -10.88 5.01
CA GLN A 47 -4.83 -11.35 4.03
C GLN A 47 -4.21 -11.55 2.65
N GLN A 48 -3.38 -10.61 2.19
CA GLN A 48 -2.78 -10.63 0.85
C GLN A 48 -1.52 -11.51 0.74
N SER A 49 -0.76 -11.66 1.82
CA SER A 49 0.47 -12.45 1.81
C SER A 49 0.21 -13.93 1.50
N LEU A 50 1.15 -14.53 0.77
CA LEU A 50 1.21 -15.97 0.47
C LEU A 50 1.86 -16.79 1.60
N ASP A 51 2.32 -16.14 2.67
CA ASP A 51 2.94 -16.82 3.80
C ASP A 51 1.93 -17.69 4.57
N THR A 52 2.41 -18.82 5.12
CA THR A 52 1.56 -19.79 5.84
C THR A 52 1.19 -19.32 7.25
N ASN A 53 2.08 -18.59 7.91
CA ASN A 53 1.91 -18.12 9.28
C ASN A 53 1.49 -16.64 9.30
N LEU A 54 0.75 -16.28 10.34
CA LEU A 54 0.39 -14.88 10.60
C LEU A 54 1.62 -14.09 11.04
N TYR A 55 1.64 -12.83 10.68
CA TYR A 55 2.60 -11.84 11.13
C TYR A 55 1.93 -10.88 12.10
N ARG A 56 2.64 -10.57 13.19
CA ARG A 56 2.20 -9.61 14.20
C ARG A 56 3.12 -8.40 14.18
N LEU A 57 2.56 -7.22 14.50
CA LEU A 57 3.33 -6.00 14.69
C LEU A 57 4.42 -6.21 15.77
N LEU A 58 5.68 -6.01 15.38
CA LEU A 58 6.84 -6.13 16.26
C LEU A 58 7.25 -4.77 16.82
N ASP A 59 7.45 -3.81 15.95
CA ASP A 59 7.81 -2.44 16.28
C ASP A 59 7.19 -1.48 15.26
N LEU A 60 6.94 -0.25 15.71
CA LEU A 60 6.35 0.84 14.94
C LEU A 60 7.18 2.09 15.20
N ASP A 61 7.65 2.74 14.14
CA ASP A 61 8.31 4.05 14.24
C ASP A 61 7.33 5.06 14.84
N SER A 62 7.86 6.04 15.58
CA SER A 62 7.04 7.13 16.13
C SER A 62 6.23 7.81 15.04
N GLU A 63 5.00 8.19 15.38
CA GLU A 63 4.11 8.90 14.48
C GLU A 63 4.81 10.17 13.95
N PRO A 64 4.88 10.36 12.63
CA PRO A 64 5.49 11.55 12.06
C PRO A 64 4.67 12.78 12.44
N GLN A 65 5.33 13.88 12.77
CA GLN A 65 4.65 15.18 12.89
C GLN A 65 4.07 15.56 11.53
N GLY A 66 2.79 15.93 11.50
CA GLY A 66 2.09 16.27 10.27
C GLY A 66 0.68 16.78 10.55
N ASP A 67 -0.11 16.88 9.48
CA ASP A 67 -1.50 17.32 9.53
C ASP A 67 -2.32 16.49 10.54
N GLU A 68 -3.28 17.08 11.26
CA GLU A 68 -4.18 16.30 12.13
C GLU A 68 -5.39 15.73 11.36
N ASP A 69 -5.52 16.10 10.07
CA ASP A 69 -6.56 15.60 9.19
C ASP A 69 -6.50 14.07 9.05
N PRO A 70 -7.58 13.35 9.43
CA PRO A 70 -7.65 11.90 9.32
C PRO A 70 -7.71 11.40 7.87
N ASP A 71 -8.13 12.25 6.93
CA ASP A 71 -8.20 11.92 5.51
C ASP A 71 -6.84 12.01 4.81
N THR A 72 -5.88 12.71 5.41
CA THR A 72 -4.53 12.87 4.88
C THR A 72 -3.70 11.60 5.09
N PRO A 73 -3.15 10.98 4.02
CA PRO A 73 -2.29 9.80 4.13
C PRO A 73 -1.04 10.08 4.98
N LYS A 74 -0.79 9.21 5.96
CA LYS A 74 0.36 9.22 6.86
C LYS A 74 1.38 8.20 6.41
N TYR A 75 2.62 8.64 6.22
CA TYR A 75 3.72 7.72 5.96
C TYR A 75 4.03 6.90 7.21
N VAL A 76 4.14 5.59 7.06
CA VAL A 76 4.43 4.64 8.14
C VAL A 76 5.68 3.84 7.84
N ARG A 77 6.42 3.52 8.90
CA ARG A 77 7.45 2.48 8.89
C ARG A 77 7.28 1.64 10.14
N PHE A 78 7.21 0.33 9.95
CA PHE A 78 7.05 -0.62 11.04
C PHE A 78 7.66 -1.97 10.66
N ARG A 79 7.88 -2.82 11.64
CA ARG A 79 8.30 -4.20 11.42
C ARG A 79 7.24 -5.14 11.90
N VAL A 80 7.07 -6.23 11.16
CA VAL A 80 6.24 -7.36 11.54
C VAL A 80 7.10 -8.60 11.73
N LYS A 81 6.66 -9.51 12.58
CA LYS A 81 7.35 -10.78 12.82
C LYS A 81 6.39 -11.95 12.76
N GLU A 82 6.86 -13.02 12.14
CA GLU A 82 6.16 -14.30 12.02
C GLU A 82 5.78 -14.86 13.39
N THR A 83 4.57 -15.36 13.48
CA THR A 83 3.99 -15.95 14.70
C THR A 83 3.89 -17.47 14.58
N VAL A 84 3.58 -18.13 15.69
CA VAL A 84 3.31 -19.58 15.71
C VAL A 84 1.94 -19.94 15.15
N CYS A 85 1.07 -18.96 14.94
CA CYS A 85 -0.26 -19.17 14.40
C CYS A 85 -0.23 -19.32 12.89
N SER A 86 -0.89 -20.35 12.38
CA SER A 86 -1.16 -20.46 10.95
C SER A 86 -2.24 -19.46 10.54
N LYS A 87 -2.23 -19.03 9.28
CA LYS A 87 -3.29 -18.18 8.70
C LYS A 87 -4.68 -18.85 8.75
N ALA A 88 -4.72 -20.18 8.85
CA ALA A 88 -5.95 -20.96 9.00
C ALA A 88 -6.56 -20.89 10.41
N SER A 89 -5.84 -20.40 11.42
CA SER A 89 -6.27 -20.42 12.82
C SER A 89 -7.47 -19.53 13.16
N GLN A 90 -7.90 -18.62 12.27
CA GLN A 90 -8.92 -17.58 12.52
C GLN A 90 -8.64 -16.70 13.76
N GLN A 91 -7.40 -16.74 14.29
CA GLN A 91 -6.99 -15.96 15.45
C GLN A 91 -6.53 -14.57 15.02
N LEU A 92 -6.69 -13.60 15.93
CA LEU A 92 -6.11 -12.28 15.75
C LEU A 92 -4.58 -12.36 15.91
N PRO A 93 -3.79 -11.73 15.02
CA PRO A 93 -2.33 -11.74 15.12
C PRO A 93 -1.80 -11.30 16.49
N GLU A 94 -2.49 -10.38 17.16
CA GLU A 94 -2.10 -9.86 18.48
C GLU A 94 -2.18 -10.89 19.61
N GLN A 95 -2.95 -11.97 19.44
CA GLN A 95 -3.08 -13.06 20.41
C GLN A 95 -2.04 -14.16 20.19
N CYS A 96 -1.29 -14.07 19.10
CA CYS A 96 -0.31 -15.08 18.72
C CYS A 96 1.08 -14.76 19.29
N ALA A 97 1.73 -15.78 19.83
CA ALA A 97 3.12 -15.69 20.23
C ALA A 97 4.01 -15.59 18.99
N PHE A 98 5.09 -14.81 19.10
CA PHE A 98 6.10 -14.77 18.05
C PHE A 98 6.77 -16.15 17.92
N LYS A 99 7.01 -16.57 16.68
CA LYS A 99 7.75 -17.79 16.40
C LYS A 99 9.22 -17.58 16.76
N GLU A 100 9.83 -18.57 17.41
CA GLU A 100 11.28 -18.60 17.60
C GLU A 100 11.95 -18.65 16.24
N GLN A 101 12.96 -17.79 16.03
CA GLN A 101 13.61 -17.61 14.72
C GLN A 101 12.65 -17.24 13.56
N GLY A 102 11.44 -16.76 13.89
CA GLY A 102 10.45 -16.34 12.90
C GLY A 102 10.97 -15.19 12.02
N VAL A 103 10.50 -15.18 10.77
CA VAL A 103 10.86 -14.15 9.80
C VAL A 103 10.39 -12.78 10.29
N VAL A 104 11.29 -11.80 10.24
CA VAL A 104 10.94 -10.38 10.41
C VAL A 104 10.78 -9.79 9.01
N LYS A 105 9.80 -8.92 8.79
CA LYS A 105 9.68 -8.09 7.58
C LYS A 105 9.63 -6.62 7.95
N GLN A 106 10.20 -5.77 7.11
CA GLN A 106 10.09 -4.32 7.25
C GLN A 106 9.04 -3.82 6.28
N CYS A 107 8.06 -3.09 6.81
CA CYS A 107 6.95 -2.53 6.06
C CYS A 107 7.08 -1.01 5.97
N MET A 108 6.82 -0.47 4.79
CA MET A 108 6.84 0.96 4.49
C MET A 108 5.70 1.31 3.55
N GLY A 109 5.11 2.49 3.73
CA GLY A 109 4.04 2.97 2.86
C GLY A 109 3.17 4.02 3.52
N THR A 110 1.89 4.08 3.18
CA THR A 110 0.95 5.08 3.70
C THR A 110 -0.35 4.48 4.23
N VAL A 111 -0.85 5.05 5.33
CA VAL A 111 -2.16 4.73 5.94
C VAL A 111 -2.98 6.01 6.15
N THR A 112 -4.29 5.93 6.03
CA THR A 112 -5.21 7.01 6.43
C THR A 112 -5.79 6.70 7.80
N LEU A 113 -6.07 7.73 8.60
CA LEU A 113 -6.70 7.54 9.91
C LEU A 113 -8.22 7.49 9.82
N ASN A 114 -8.81 7.93 8.70
CA ASN A 114 -10.22 7.72 8.43
C ASN A 114 -10.54 6.23 8.27
N GLN A 115 -11.47 5.74 9.08
CA GLN A 115 -11.90 4.35 9.02
C GLN A 115 -12.48 3.91 7.67
N ALA A 116 -13.09 4.84 6.92
CA ALA A 116 -13.79 4.56 5.66
C ALA A 116 -12.87 4.33 4.46
N ALA A 117 -11.59 4.68 4.56
CA ALA A 117 -10.62 4.41 3.50
C ALA A 117 -10.13 2.96 3.59
N GLU A 118 -10.40 2.19 2.53
CA GLU A 118 -10.05 0.76 2.43
C GLU A 118 -8.66 0.52 1.85
N SER A 119 -8.06 1.50 1.16
CA SER A 119 -6.81 1.30 0.44
C SER A 119 -5.59 1.71 1.28
N PHE A 120 -4.83 0.73 1.73
CA PHE A 120 -3.48 0.91 2.26
C PHE A 120 -2.47 0.66 1.13
N ASP A 121 -1.52 1.57 0.93
CA ASP A 121 -0.36 1.31 0.05
C ASP A 121 0.82 0.95 0.93
N ILE A 122 0.94 -0.34 1.27
CA ILE A 122 1.95 -0.86 2.19
C ILE A 122 2.73 -1.98 1.51
N SER A 123 4.05 -1.83 1.47
CA SER A 123 4.97 -2.85 0.97
C SER A 123 5.80 -3.41 2.12
N CYS A 124 5.85 -4.73 2.26
CA CYS A 124 6.55 -5.44 3.32
C CYS A 124 7.61 -6.39 2.73
N ASP A 125 8.87 -5.97 2.80
CA ASP A 125 10.01 -6.75 2.32
C ASP A 125 10.72 -7.48 3.46
N ALA A 126 11.35 -8.61 3.15
CA ALA A 126 12.29 -9.24 4.07
C ALA A 126 13.52 -8.33 4.28
N PRO A 127 13.99 -8.12 5.52
CA PRO A 127 15.15 -7.30 5.82
C PRO A 127 16.37 -7.93 5.15
N GLY A 128 16.90 -7.24 4.14
CA GLY A 128 18.03 -7.71 3.33
C GLY A 128 17.85 -7.50 1.84
N ILE A 129 16.61 -7.45 1.34
CA ILE A 129 16.31 -6.98 -0.01
C ILE A 129 16.13 -5.45 0.06
N GLN A 130 17.22 -4.71 0.30
CA GLN A 130 17.21 -3.36 -0.25
C GLN A 130 17.23 -3.54 -1.77
N PRO A 131 16.34 -2.93 -2.56
CA PRO A 131 16.60 -2.80 -3.98
C PRO A 131 17.95 -2.09 -4.05
N PHE A 132 18.98 -2.84 -4.40
CA PHE A 132 20.34 -2.34 -4.48
C PHE A 132 20.27 -1.24 -5.53
N ARG A 133 20.08 0.02 -5.11
CA ARG A 133 20.30 1.18 -5.98
C ARG A 133 21.68 0.90 -6.54
N PHE A 134 21.76 0.63 -7.84
CA PHE A 134 23.04 0.53 -8.53
C PHE A 134 23.82 1.75 -8.09
N LYS A 135 24.78 1.58 -7.17
CA LYS A 135 25.60 2.67 -6.69
C LYS A 135 26.36 3.07 -7.93
N LYS A 136 25.93 4.19 -8.52
CA LYS A 136 26.41 4.81 -9.75
C LYS A 136 27.82 4.32 -10.03
N ILE A 137 28.02 3.51 -11.08
CA ILE A 137 29.35 3.02 -11.50
C ILE A 137 30.16 4.18 -12.11
N SER A 138 30.09 5.37 -11.50
CA SER A 138 30.75 6.59 -11.95
C SER A 138 32.26 6.52 -11.83
N ARG A 139 32.81 5.56 -11.08
CA ARG A 139 34.27 5.43 -10.93
C ARG A 139 34.93 4.50 -11.95
N LEU A 140 34.20 3.63 -12.62
CA LEU A 140 34.79 2.80 -13.69
C LEU A 140 34.78 3.48 -15.07
N ALA A 141 33.90 4.48 -15.26
CA ALA A 141 33.86 5.28 -16.49
C ALA A 141 35.17 6.06 -16.76
N GLY A 142 35.93 6.40 -15.71
CA GLY A 142 37.20 7.12 -15.84
C GLY A 142 38.35 6.28 -16.42
N LEU A 143 38.40 4.97 -16.14
CA LEU A 143 39.52 4.12 -16.58
C LEU A 143 39.39 3.60 -18.02
N LEU A 144 38.18 3.50 -18.56
CA LEU A 144 37.97 3.03 -19.94
C LEU A 144 38.29 4.09 -21.00
N ARG A 145 38.49 5.35 -20.60
CA ARG A 145 38.65 6.47 -21.53
C ARG A 145 39.95 6.45 -22.33
N LYS A 146 40.98 5.71 -21.88
CA LYS A 146 42.29 5.65 -22.57
C LYS A 146 42.56 4.36 -23.37
N GLY A 147 41.81 3.27 -23.10
CA GLY A 147 42.00 1.98 -23.79
C GLY A 147 40.93 1.64 -24.84
N GLY A 148 39.78 2.32 -24.82
CA GLY A 148 38.61 1.96 -25.64
C GLY A 148 38.64 2.42 -27.10
N GLU A 149 39.47 3.42 -27.48
CA GLU A 149 39.44 3.99 -28.83
C GLU A 149 39.79 2.97 -29.93
N LYS A 150 40.78 2.09 -29.70
CA LYS A 150 41.15 1.05 -30.67
C LYS A 150 40.17 -0.13 -30.71
N PHE A 151 39.47 -0.43 -29.62
CA PHE A 151 38.51 -1.53 -29.57
C PHE A 151 37.13 -1.10 -30.11
N GLY A 152 36.77 0.18 -29.94
CA GLY A 152 35.56 0.79 -30.46
C GLY A 152 35.45 0.74 -31.98
N GLU A 153 36.54 0.98 -32.72
CA GLU A 153 36.50 0.88 -34.19
C GLU A 153 36.18 -0.53 -34.70
N LYS A 154 36.71 -1.59 -34.05
CA LYS A 154 36.40 -2.97 -34.43
C LYS A 154 34.94 -3.33 -34.14
N LEU A 155 34.43 -2.94 -32.98
CA LEU A 155 33.02 -3.15 -32.63
C LEU A 155 32.08 -2.35 -33.54
N ARG A 156 32.46 -1.13 -33.95
CA ARG A 156 31.68 -0.33 -34.90
C ARG A 156 31.54 -1.03 -36.25
N LYS A 157 32.61 -1.63 -36.78
CA LYS A 157 32.56 -2.41 -38.04
C LYS A 157 31.66 -3.65 -37.93
N ILE A 158 31.65 -4.32 -36.77
CA ILE A 158 30.79 -5.49 -36.51
C ILE A 158 29.33 -5.04 -36.38
N GLY A 159 29.05 -3.98 -35.62
CA GLY A 159 27.71 -3.42 -35.47
C GLY A 159 27.13 -2.93 -36.80
N GLN A 160 27.95 -2.35 -37.68
CA GLN A 160 27.55 -1.93 -39.02
C GLN A 160 27.16 -3.12 -39.90
N LYS A 161 27.95 -4.20 -39.89
CA LYS A 161 27.59 -5.45 -40.60
C LYS A 161 26.29 -6.07 -40.08
N ILE A 162 26.07 -6.05 -38.77
CA ILE A 162 24.83 -6.57 -38.17
C ILE A 162 23.64 -5.69 -38.58
N LYS A 163 23.78 -4.37 -38.53
CA LYS A 163 22.74 -3.43 -38.97
C LYS A 163 22.39 -3.64 -40.45
N ASP A 164 23.39 -3.80 -41.32
CA ASP A 164 23.18 -4.06 -42.75
C ASP A 164 22.48 -5.41 -42.99
N PHE A 165 22.77 -6.42 -42.16
CA PHE A 165 22.09 -7.72 -42.20
C PHE A 165 20.60 -7.57 -41.86
N PHE A 166 20.25 -6.83 -40.80
CA PHE A 166 18.86 -6.59 -40.44
C PHE A 166 18.12 -5.68 -41.43
N GLN A 167 18.78 -4.68 -42.02
CA GLN A 167 18.16 -3.85 -43.06
C GLN A 167 17.82 -4.64 -44.33
N LYS A 168 18.60 -5.66 -44.69
CA LYS A 168 18.29 -6.55 -45.82
C LYS A 168 17.15 -7.52 -45.53
N LEU A 169 16.87 -7.82 -44.26
CA LEU A 169 15.80 -8.71 -43.84
C LEU A 169 14.47 -7.99 -43.60
N ALA A 170 14.49 -6.65 -43.52
CA ALA A 170 13.31 -5.86 -43.23
C ALA A 170 12.29 -5.66 -44.39
N PRO A 171 12.56 -5.89 -45.70
CA PRO A 171 11.58 -5.57 -46.73
C PRO A 171 10.64 -6.72 -47.14
N GLU A 172 10.47 -7.79 -46.35
CA GLU A 172 9.58 -8.90 -46.75
C GLU A 172 8.59 -9.32 -45.65
N ILE A 173 7.96 -8.33 -45.01
CA ILE A 173 6.66 -8.51 -44.36
C ILE A 173 5.73 -7.38 -44.83
N GLU A 174 5.50 -7.32 -46.14
CA GLU A 174 4.25 -6.80 -46.69
C GLU A 174 3.45 -8.02 -47.17
N GLN A 175 2.53 -8.48 -46.31
CA GLN A 175 1.33 -9.22 -46.71
C GLN A 175 0.12 -8.48 -46.14
#